data_AF-A0AAU3T3K9-F1
#
_entry.id   AF-A0AAU3T3K9-F1
#
_cell.length_a   1.000
_cell.length_b   1.000
_cell.length_c   1.000
_cell.angle_alpha   90.00
_cell.angle_beta   90.00
_cell.angle_gamma   90.00
#
_symmetry.space_group_name_H-M   'P 1'
#
loop_
_entity.id
_entity.type
_entity.pdbx_description
1 polymer ?
#
loop_
_entity_poly.entity_id
_entity_poly.type
_entity_poly.pdbx_seq_one_letter_code
_entity_poly.pdbx_strand_id
1 'polypeptide(L)'
;MFLDDTARLRAAAAFVREHDSATLLPLLLPGLRGPELESVAARCRFAHVGLLLFPSDAQDLRSRLVECGLAADTPAQPSVVVRARLARRHHRDEAELDVRILRPRVHGPAGERRVVEVFTLPVPAHSDLEPIAALERARGHEAHLAFELEHPDPLVLHGLCAVLARHGARPDGGGYNPHEDGTVLYFTTPSDAECGYRRLELYAPGDHRDALAAHLNGLDEHPDTDTHRSAETLLHLLTGAWTTQALAAFARLRLPEAMEPSAAVGTRELARRTGTHPDSLATLLRYLAMLDVVTEDPEGQNGFRLTPLGGLLLADSPDTMRPLALMYAGPFYRSFAELDHTVRTGKPAFDELFGENHFDHFARDPELADLFDRSMAASSRMFRPLPAHPVITAAAQAPAPRTVVDVAGGNGELLGRILTAHPSLRGTLLERPHAVETARRSLDAAGCGTRCDYRSGDFADVPHGGDVYILSRVLHDWDDDKCREILRHCACAMPAHADLLIVERLLPADGSPSLATAWDLHMMCNVGGRERRADQYARLLADAGLELLDRTPLPLEAHVLHARKAHPRPAG
;
A
#
# COMPACT_ATOMS: atom_id res chain seq x y z
N MET A 1 -41.53 13.52 19.82
CA MET A 1 -41.69 12.36 20.72
C MET A 1 -40.34 11.65 20.73
N PHE A 2 -39.55 11.80 21.79
CA PHE A 2 -38.25 11.14 21.88
C PHE A 2 -38.50 9.62 21.90
N LEU A 3 -37.81 8.87 21.05
CA LEU A 3 -37.88 7.41 21.06
C LEU A 3 -37.41 6.93 22.44
N ASP A 4 -38.23 6.15 23.13
CA ASP A 4 -37.81 5.42 24.33
C ASP A 4 -36.62 4.50 23.98
N ASP A 5 -35.77 4.19 24.96
CA ASP A 5 -34.52 3.45 24.77
C ASP A 5 -34.75 2.08 24.12
N THR A 6 -35.90 1.45 24.36
CA THR A 6 -36.31 0.21 23.70
C THR A 6 -36.52 0.40 22.20
N ALA A 7 -37.13 1.52 21.79
CA ALA A 7 -37.34 1.83 20.39
C ALA A 7 -36.02 2.21 19.68
N ARG A 8 -35.11 2.92 20.38
CA ARG A 8 -33.76 3.21 19.89
C ARG A 8 -32.93 1.94 19.69
N LEU A 9 -32.95 1.04 20.68
CA LEU A 9 -32.26 -0.25 20.61
C LEU A 9 -32.81 -1.13 19.48
N ARG A 10 -34.14 -1.18 19.31
CA ARG A 10 -34.78 -1.88 18.19
C ARG A 10 -34.36 -1.31 16.85
N ALA A 11 -34.34 0.01 16.71
CA ALA A 11 -33.92 0.69 15.49
C ALA A 11 -32.45 0.39 15.17
N ALA A 12 -31.54 0.44 16.14
CA ALA A 12 -30.14 0.08 15.93
C ALA A 12 -29.95 -1.40 15.56
N ALA A 13 -30.66 -2.31 16.22
CA ALA A 13 -30.61 -3.73 15.89
C ALA A 13 -31.12 -4.01 14.46
N ALA A 14 -32.18 -3.32 14.02
CA ALA A 14 -32.64 -3.39 12.63
C ALA A 14 -31.60 -2.79 11.66
N PHE A 15 -31.06 -1.62 11.99
CA PHE A 15 -30.06 -0.93 11.18
C PHE A 15 -28.83 -1.80 10.91
N VAL A 16 -28.28 -2.46 11.95
CA VAL A 16 -27.12 -3.36 11.84
C VAL A 16 -27.43 -4.59 10.98
N ARG A 17 -28.68 -5.06 10.95
CA ARG A 17 -29.11 -6.20 10.13
C ARG A 17 -29.31 -5.86 8.65
N GLU A 18 -29.64 -4.61 8.33
CA GLU A 18 -30.13 -4.22 7.00
C GLU A 18 -29.09 -3.54 6.12
N HIS A 19 -28.04 -2.94 6.69
CA HIS A 19 -27.11 -2.09 5.94
C HIS A 19 -25.72 -2.71 5.76
N ASP A 20 -24.98 -2.29 4.74
CA ASP A 20 -23.58 -2.67 4.49
C ASP A 20 -22.67 -1.44 4.35
N SER A 21 -21.35 -1.66 4.31
CA SER A 21 -20.38 -0.56 4.25
C SER A 21 -20.54 0.32 3.01
N ALA A 22 -20.77 -0.29 1.85
CA ALA A 22 -20.80 0.39 0.56
C ALA A 22 -22.03 1.32 0.43
N THR A 23 -23.14 0.96 1.07
CA THR A 23 -24.35 1.78 1.12
C THR A 23 -24.30 2.86 2.20
N LEU A 24 -23.58 2.63 3.32
CA LEU A 24 -23.52 3.57 4.43
C LEU A 24 -22.53 4.71 4.24
N LEU A 25 -21.36 4.44 3.65
CA LEU A 25 -20.29 5.43 3.51
C LEU A 25 -20.74 6.70 2.75
N PRO A 26 -21.50 6.63 1.63
CA PRO A 26 -21.99 7.82 0.95
C PRO A 26 -23.05 8.62 1.72
N LEU A 27 -23.80 7.95 2.62
CA LEU A 27 -24.80 8.59 3.48
C LEU A 27 -24.14 9.30 4.67
N LEU A 28 -23.02 8.76 5.14
CA LEU A 28 -22.19 9.34 6.20
C LEU A 28 -21.35 10.51 5.71
N LEU A 29 -20.88 10.44 4.47
CA LEU A 29 -19.92 11.36 3.86
C LEU A 29 -20.46 11.83 2.50
N PRO A 30 -21.36 12.83 2.48
CA PRO A 30 -21.94 13.35 1.27
C PRO A 30 -20.84 13.82 0.30
N GLY A 31 -20.77 13.19 -0.88
CA GLY A 31 -19.75 13.47 -1.89
C GLY A 31 -18.76 12.34 -2.14
N LEU A 32 -18.64 11.37 -1.22
CA LEU A 32 -17.83 10.17 -1.41
C LEU A 32 -18.50 9.23 -2.43
N ARG A 33 -17.96 9.17 -3.65
CA ARG A 33 -18.54 8.43 -4.79
C ARG A 33 -17.46 7.86 -5.70
N GLY A 34 -17.85 6.92 -6.57
CA GLY A 34 -16.98 6.39 -7.62
C GLY A 34 -15.76 5.63 -7.07
N PRO A 35 -14.58 5.74 -7.71
CA PRO A 35 -13.39 4.96 -7.32
C PRO A 35 -12.92 5.20 -5.89
N GLU A 36 -13.12 6.40 -5.34
CA GLU A 36 -12.74 6.72 -3.97
C GLU A 36 -13.62 5.98 -2.95
N LEU A 37 -14.92 5.87 -3.22
CA LEU A 37 -15.84 5.05 -2.42
C LEU A 37 -15.44 3.57 -2.45
N GLU A 38 -15.14 3.03 -3.63
CA GLU A 38 -14.69 1.64 -3.77
C GLU A 38 -13.40 1.39 -2.98
N SER A 39 -12.46 2.34 -3.03
CA SER A 39 -11.19 2.29 -2.31
C SER A 39 -11.36 2.29 -0.78
N VAL A 40 -12.29 3.11 -0.26
CA VAL A 40 -12.61 3.14 1.18
C VAL A 40 -13.37 1.89 1.61
N ALA A 41 -14.40 1.50 0.85
CA ALA A 41 -15.23 0.32 1.14
C ALA A 41 -14.44 -0.99 1.10
N ALA A 42 -13.38 -1.08 0.29
CA ALA A 42 -12.46 -2.22 0.25
C ALA A 42 -11.55 -2.32 1.50
N ARG A 43 -11.44 -1.26 2.30
CA ARG A 43 -10.48 -1.16 3.43
C ARG A 43 -11.14 -1.14 4.79
N CYS A 44 -12.40 -0.73 4.87
CA CYS A 44 -13.15 -0.70 6.11
C CYS A 44 -14.52 -1.36 5.98
N ARG A 45 -14.89 -2.17 6.98
CA ARG A 45 -16.19 -2.83 7.05
C ARG A 45 -17.04 -2.23 8.15
N PHE A 46 -18.32 -2.03 7.88
CA PHE A 46 -19.28 -1.66 8.91
C PHE A 46 -19.38 -2.79 9.94
N ALA A 47 -19.07 -2.47 11.20
CA ALA A 47 -18.94 -3.43 12.28
C ALA A 47 -20.17 -3.41 13.21
N HIS A 48 -20.50 -2.23 13.74
CA HIS A 48 -21.57 -2.09 14.74
C HIS A 48 -22.14 -0.67 14.82
N VAL A 49 -23.27 -0.57 15.52
CA VAL A 49 -23.84 0.69 16.02
C VAL A 49 -23.60 0.75 17.53
N GLY A 50 -23.07 1.87 18.02
CA GLY A 50 -22.97 2.18 19.44
C GLY A 50 -24.16 2.99 19.95
N LEU A 51 -24.67 2.70 21.14
CA LEU A 51 -25.73 3.47 21.80
C LEU A 51 -25.55 3.51 23.32
N LEU A 52 -25.91 4.64 23.95
CA LEU A 52 -26.07 4.75 25.40
C LEU A 52 -27.56 4.68 25.80
N LEU A 53 -27.89 3.76 26.70
CA LEU A 53 -29.22 3.49 27.25
C LEU A 53 -29.24 3.73 28.77
N PHE A 54 -30.44 3.99 29.31
CA PHE A 54 -30.63 4.28 30.74
C PHE A 54 -31.74 3.41 31.34
N PRO A 55 -31.46 2.11 31.58
CA PRO A 55 -32.42 1.21 32.21
C PRO A 55 -32.61 1.56 33.70
N SER A 56 -33.76 1.23 34.29
CA SER A 56 -33.96 1.45 35.74
C SER A 56 -33.10 0.52 36.60
N ASP A 57 -32.87 -0.70 36.12
CA ASP A 57 -32.06 -1.73 36.75
C ASP A 57 -31.62 -2.80 35.72
N ALA A 58 -30.89 -3.83 36.17
CA ALA A 58 -30.44 -4.91 35.31
C ALA A 58 -31.58 -5.76 34.72
N GLN A 59 -32.74 -5.82 35.38
CA GLN A 59 -33.90 -6.57 34.89
C GLN A 59 -34.62 -5.82 33.77
N ASP A 60 -34.76 -4.50 33.90
CA ASP A 60 -35.27 -3.63 32.82
C ASP A 60 -34.40 -3.76 31.56
N LEU A 61 -33.07 -3.67 31.70
CA LEU A 61 -32.15 -3.88 30.58
C LEU A 61 -32.35 -5.23 29.88
N ARG A 62 -32.47 -6.32 30.65
CA ARG A 62 -32.69 -7.66 30.11
C ARG A 62 -34.02 -7.74 29.34
N SER A 63 -35.10 -7.20 29.91
CA SER A 63 -36.40 -7.17 29.23
C SER A 63 -36.32 -6.42 27.89
N ARG A 64 -35.64 -5.27 27.85
CA ARG A 64 -35.47 -4.48 26.62
C ARG A 64 -34.66 -5.21 25.55
N LEU A 65 -33.58 -5.91 25.94
CA LEU A 65 -32.78 -6.73 25.02
C LEU A 65 -33.64 -7.85 24.40
N VAL A 66 -34.41 -8.57 25.21
CA VAL A 66 -35.33 -9.62 24.74
C VAL A 66 -36.36 -9.06 23.76
N GLU A 67 -36.98 -7.91 24.09
CA GLU A 67 -37.99 -7.25 23.26
C GLU A 67 -37.44 -6.79 21.90
N CYS A 68 -36.12 -6.61 21.79
CA CYS A 68 -35.43 -6.25 20.54
C CYS A 68 -34.86 -7.48 19.79
N GLY A 69 -35.09 -8.69 20.30
CA GLY A 69 -34.54 -9.91 19.74
C GLY A 69 -33.01 -10.02 19.90
N LEU A 70 -32.48 -9.49 21.01
CA LEU A 70 -31.07 -9.54 21.39
C LEU A 70 -30.89 -10.48 22.59
N ALA A 71 -29.71 -11.09 22.70
CA ALA A 71 -29.39 -12.04 23.76
C ALA A 71 -29.36 -11.38 25.15
N ALA A 72 -30.24 -11.84 26.05
CA ALA A 72 -30.43 -11.26 27.39
C ALA A 72 -29.30 -11.61 28.38
N ASP A 73 -28.51 -12.63 28.07
CA ASP A 73 -27.38 -13.13 28.86
C ASP A 73 -26.04 -12.55 28.38
N THR A 74 -26.07 -11.53 27.52
CA THR A 74 -24.86 -10.84 27.06
C THR A 74 -24.08 -10.31 28.28
N PRO A 75 -22.80 -10.69 28.46
CA PRO A 75 -22.01 -10.25 29.59
C PRO A 75 -21.76 -8.73 29.51
N ALA A 76 -21.87 -8.07 30.66
CA ALA A 76 -21.63 -6.63 30.80
C ALA A 76 -20.27 -6.37 31.46
N GLN A 77 -19.46 -5.50 30.86
CA GLN A 77 -18.15 -5.11 31.38
C GLN A 77 -18.15 -3.62 31.77
N PRO A 78 -17.31 -3.17 32.71
CA PRO A 78 -17.16 -1.74 32.99
C PRO A 78 -16.68 -0.97 31.76
N SER A 79 -17.35 0.14 31.41
CA SER A 79 -16.91 1.04 30.33
C SER A 79 -16.18 2.25 30.92
N VAL A 80 -14.85 2.25 30.84
CA VAL A 80 -14.03 3.33 31.41
C VAL A 80 -14.11 4.61 30.58
N VAL A 81 -14.11 4.50 29.25
CA VAL A 81 -14.08 5.65 28.33
C VAL A 81 -15.40 6.44 28.36
N VAL A 82 -16.54 5.75 28.23
CA VAL A 82 -17.85 6.43 28.23
C VAL A 82 -18.17 6.98 29.62
N ARG A 83 -17.74 6.29 30.69
CA ARG A 83 -17.85 6.81 32.06
C ARG A 83 -17.10 8.13 32.25
N ALA A 84 -15.82 8.19 31.86
CA ALA A 84 -15.03 9.41 31.95
C ALA A 84 -15.62 10.57 31.12
N ARG A 85 -16.17 10.27 29.93
CA ARG A 85 -16.84 11.27 29.08
C ARG A 85 -18.12 11.80 29.71
N LEU A 86 -18.98 10.93 30.24
CA LEU A 86 -20.21 11.34 30.94
C LEU A 86 -19.91 12.14 32.20
N ALA A 87 -18.96 11.67 33.02
CA ALA A 87 -18.52 12.37 34.22
C ALA A 87 -18.03 13.78 33.90
N ARG A 88 -17.16 13.94 32.89
CA ARG A 88 -16.67 15.25 32.46
C ARG A 88 -17.77 16.15 31.92
N ARG A 89 -18.63 15.64 31.06
CA ARG A 89 -19.68 16.42 30.38
C ARG A 89 -20.74 16.93 31.36
N HIS A 90 -21.04 16.16 32.39
CA HIS A 90 -22.04 16.49 33.40
C HIS A 90 -21.45 16.95 34.73
N HIS A 91 -20.12 17.17 34.77
CA HIS A 91 -19.37 17.60 35.96
C HIS A 91 -19.64 16.72 37.20
N ARG A 92 -19.59 15.40 37.03
CA ARG A 92 -19.78 14.38 38.08
C ARG A 92 -18.49 13.64 38.39
N ASP A 93 -18.43 13.01 39.55
CA ASP A 93 -17.38 12.04 39.86
C ASP A 93 -17.62 10.76 39.05
N GLU A 94 -16.56 10.19 38.47
CA GLU A 94 -16.66 8.91 37.75
C GLU A 94 -17.13 7.77 38.66
N ALA A 95 -16.80 7.81 39.95
CA ALA A 95 -17.22 6.80 40.92
C ALA A 95 -18.75 6.75 41.13
N GLU A 96 -19.46 7.82 40.77
CA GLU A 96 -20.92 7.91 40.87
C GLU A 96 -21.65 7.28 39.68
N LEU A 97 -20.93 6.92 38.61
CA LEU A 97 -21.51 6.46 37.34
C LEU A 97 -21.16 4.99 37.07
N ASP A 98 -22.11 4.07 37.26
CA ASP A 98 -21.94 2.65 36.92
C ASP A 98 -22.19 2.39 35.43
N VAL A 99 -21.29 2.90 34.57
CA VAL A 99 -21.40 2.69 33.11
C VAL A 99 -20.84 1.33 32.73
N ARG A 100 -21.68 0.53 32.06
CA ARG A 100 -21.30 -0.78 31.50
C ARG A 100 -21.38 -0.80 29.99
N ILE A 101 -20.68 -1.73 29.37
CA ILE A 101 -20.73 -2.03 27.94
C ILE A 101 -21.16 -3.49 27.73
N LEU A 102 -22.06 -3.71 26.78
CA LEU A 102 -22.54 -5.00 26.33
C LEU A 102 -22.46 -5.05 24.81
N ARG A 103 -22.15 -6.22 24.25
CA ARG A 103 -22.06 -6.42 22.79
C ARG A 103 -22.99 -7.54 22.33
N PRO A 104 -24.33 -7.38 22.43
CA PRO A 104 -25.27 -8.39 21.96
C PRO A 104 -25.10 -8.66 20.46
N ARG A 105 -25.12 -9.94 20.11
CA ARG A 105 -24.91 -10.40 18.72
C ARG A 105 -26.13 -10.15 17.85
N VAL A 106 -25.87 -9.78 16.61
CA VAL A 106 -26.82 -9.70 15.50
C VAL A 106 -26.18 -10.30 14.25
N HIS A 107 -27.00 -10.71 13.28
CA HIS A 107 -26.51 -11.23 12.01
C HIS A 107 -26.79 -10.19 10.92
N GLY A 108 -25.78 -9.89 10.11
CA GLY A 108 -25.92 -9.04 8.95
C GLY A 108 -26.69 -9.72 7.81
N PRO A 109 -26.93 -9.00 6.70
CA PRO A 109 -27.74 -9.49 5.59
C PRO A 109 -27.11 -10.69 4.86
N ALA A 110 -25.78 -10.87 4.94
CA ALA A 110 -25.07 -12.02 4.39
C ALA A 110 -24.80 -13.13 5.43
N GLY A 111 -25.41 -13.04 6.62
CA GLY A 111 -25.24 -14.00 7.72
C GLY A 111 -23.95 -13.82 8.52
N GLU A 112 -23.18 -12.77 8.24
CA GLU A 112 -21.99 -12.41 8.99
C GLU A 112 -22.34 -11.99 10.42
N ARG A 113 -21.44 -12.32 11.36
CA ARG A 113 -21.64 -11.98 12.77
C ARG A 113 -21.28 -10.51 12.99
N ARG A 114 -22.26 -9.74 13.48
CA ARG A 114 -22.11 -8.34 13.90
C ARG A 114 -22.56 -8.19 15.35
N VAL A 115 -22.38 -7.00 15.90
CA VAL A 115 -22.85 -6.67 17.25
C VAL A 115 -23.58 -5.33 17.24
N VAL A 116 -24.44 -5.13 18.23
CA VAL A 116 -24.84 -3.78 18.66
C VAL A 116 -24.01 -3.50 19.90
N GLU A 117 -23.32 -2.37 19.96
CA GLU A 117 -22.57 -1.98 21.15
C GLU A 117 -23.47 -1.11 22.04
N VAL A 118 -23.74 -1.60 23.25
CA VAL A 118 -24.72 -1.02 24.15
C VAL A 118 -24.01 -0.58 25.42
N PHE A 119 -23.89 0.73 25.61
CA PHE A 119 -23.51 1.34 26.87
C PHE A 119 -24.74 1.52 27.74
N THR A 120 -24.62 1.26 29.04
CA THR A 120 -25.72 1.41 29.98
C THR A 120 -25.28 2.18 31.21
N LEU A 121 -26.07 3.18 31.60
CA LEU A 121 -26.00 3.80 32.92
C LEU A 121 -27.35 3.53 33.62
N PRO A 122 -27.39 2.72 34.70
CA PRO A 122 -28.62 2.50 35.45
C PRO A 122 -29.15 3.82 36.04
N VAL A 123 -30.43 4.10 35.83
CA VAL A 123 -31.11 5.32 36.32
C VAL A 123 -32.39 4.92 37.05
N PRO A 124 -32.32 4.67 38.37
CA PRO A 124 -33.50 4.40 39.19
C PRO A 124 -34.50 5.55 39.13
N ALA A 125 -35.79 5.22 39.27
CA ALA A 125 -36.85 6.22 39.31
C ALA A 125 -36.60 7.24 40.44
N HIS A 126 -36.78 8.53 40.12
CA HIS A 126 -36.56 9.67 41.02
C HIS A 126 -35.11 9.88 41.46
N SER A 127 -34.13 9.30 40.75
CA SER A 127 -32.71 9.58 40.97
C SER A 127 -32.29 10.91 40.35
N ASP A 128 -31.18 11.47 40.84
CA ASP A 128 -30.56 12.68 40.30
C ASP A 128 -29.89 12.48 38.93
N LEU A 129 -29.92 11.25 38.39
CA LEU A 129 -29.45 10.89 37.05
C LEU A 129 -30.52 11.03 35.96
N GLU A 130 -31.81 11.21 36.31
CA GLU A 130 -32.90 11.39 35.34
C GLU A 130 -32.67 12.57 34.37
N PRO A 131 -32.19 13.76 34.82
CA PRO A 131 -31.89 14.87 33.91
C PRO A 131 -30.75 14.56 32.95
N ILE A 132 -29.73 13.83 33.40
CA ILE A 132 -28.59 13.39 32.59
C ILE A 132 -29.08 12.44 31.50
N ALA A 133 -29.87 11.44 31.87
CA ALA A 133 -30.45 10.48 30.94
C ALA A 133 -31.34 11.17 29.88
N ALA A 134 -32.16 12.14 30.29
CA ALA A 134 -32.99 12.90 29.37
C ALA A 134 -32.15 13.71 28.36
N LEU A 135 -31.09 14.38 28.82
CA LEU A 135 -30.21 15.16 27.95
C LEU A 135 -29.44 14.27 26.97
N GLU A 136 -28.87 13.16 27.45
CA GLU A 136 -28.13 12.22 26.62
C GLU A 136 -29.02 11.49 25.60
N ARG A 137 -30.27 11.15 25.95
CA ARG A 137 -31.25 10.64 24.98
C ARG A 137 -31.56 11.65 23.89
N ALA A 138 -31.70 12.92 24.25
CA ALA A 138 -32.02 13.99 23.30
C ALA A 138 -30.83 14.33 22.38
N ARG A 139 -29.60 14.21 22.88
CA ARG A 139 -28.38 14.60 22.15
C ARG A 139 -27.71 13.45 21.42
N GLY A 140 -27.83 12.22 21.94
CA GLY A 140 -27.24 11.03 21.35
C GLY A 140 -25.72 11.08 21.25
N HIS A 141 -25.01 11.67 22.23
CA HIS A 141 -23.56 11.90 22.12
C HIS A 141 -22.73 10.62 21.94
N GLU A 142 -23.19 9.50 22.51
CA GLU A 142 -22.52 8.21 22.38
C GLU A 142 -23.09 7.34 21.23
N ALA A 143 -24.07 7.87 20.48
CA ALA A 143 -24.62 7.17 19.32
C ALA A 143 -23.68 7.33 18.11
N HIS A 144 -23.14 6.23 17.62
CA HIS A 144 -22.15 6.25 16.53
C HIS A 144 -22.24 5.01 15.63
N LEU A 145 -21.69 5.13 14.42
CA LEU A 145 -21.47 4.02 13.51
C LEU A 145 -19.99 3.65 13.51
N ALA A 146 -19.68 2.37 13.67
CA ALA A 146 -18.31 1.89 13.73
C ALA A 146 -17.93 1.11 12.48
N PHE A 147 -16.74 1.40 11.97
CA PHE A 147 -16.09 0.70 10.87
C PHE A 147 -14.77 0.12 11.35
N GLU A 148 -14.52 -1.13 10.99
CA GLU A 148 -13.29 -1.85 11.31
C GLU A 148 -12.40 -1.96 10.07
N LEU A 149 -11.11 -1.71 10.22
CA LEU A 149 -10.13 -1.98 9.17
C LEU A 149 -9.74 -3.46 9.17
N GLU A 150 -9.71 -4.07 7.99
CA GLU A 150 -9.31 -5.48 7.86
C GLU A 150 -7.78 -5.67 7.90
N HIS A 151 -7.04 -4.73 7.30
CA HIS A 151 -5.57 -4.75 7.23
C HIS A 151 -5.02 -3.35 7.50
N PRO A 152 -5.02 -2.91 8.77
CA PRO A 152 -4.53 -1.59 9.13
C PRO A 152 -3.01 -1.52 8.97
N ASP A 153 -2.57 -0.62 8.10
CA ASP A 153 -1.19 -0.18 7.93
C ASP A 153 -1.15 1.34 8.16
N PRO A 154 -0.07 1.91 8.73
CA PRO A 154 0.01 3.34 9.03
C PRO A 154 -0.29 4.25 7.83
N LEU A 155 0.18 3.91 6.62
CA LEU A 155 -0.09 4.72 5.42
C LEU A 155 -1.57 4.61 5.02
N VAL A 156 -2.14 3.41 5.12
CA VAL A 156 -3.57 3.18 4.85
C VAL A 156 -4.45 3.95 5.84
N LEU A 157 -4.10 3.93 7.13
CA LEU A 157 -4.85 4.61 8.18
C LEU A 157 -4.78 6.14 8.03
N HIS A 158 -3.60 6.69 7.74
CA HIS A 158 -3.45 8.12 7.44
C HIS A 158 -4.22 8.53 6.18
N GLY A 159 -4.11 7.73 5.10
CA GLY A 159 -4.85 7.97 3.87
C GLY A 159 -6.35 7.95 4.08
N LEU A 160 -6.87 6.99 4.86
CA LEU A 160 -8.29 6.89 5.18
C LEU A 160 -8.76 8.08 6.01
N CYS A 161 -8.01 8.45 7.07
CA CYS A 161 -8.33 9.64 7.87
C CYS A 161 -8.36 10.92 7.01
N ALA A 162 -7.43 11.07 6.07
CA ALA A 162 -7.38 12.21 5.15
C ALA A 162 -8.57 12.23 4.18
N VAL A 163 -9.03 11.07 3.70
CA VAL A 163 -10.24 10.95 2.86
C VAL A 163 -11.47 11.33 3.66
N LEU A 164 -11.64 10.79 4.88
CA LEU A 164 -12.74 11.14 5.78
C LEU A 164 -12.80 12.65 6.04
N ALA A 165 -11.65 13.26 6.34
CA ALA A 165 -11.55 14.70 6.58
C ALA A 165 -11.92 15.55 5.36
N ARG A 166 -11.50 15.12 4.16
CA ARG A 166 -11.82 15.81 2.89
C ARG A 166 -13.32 15.83 2.60
N HIS A 167 -14.04 14.80 3.04
CA HIS A 167 -15.49 14.71 2.94
C HIS A 167 -16.21 15.22 4.20
N GLY A 168 -15.55 16.07 4.98
CA GLY A 168 -16.18 16.87 6.04
C GLY A 168 -16.28 16.19 7.40
N ALA A 169 -15.74 14.97 7.58
CA ALA A 169 -15.59 14.40 8.90
C ALA A 169 -14.52 15.15 9.71
N ARG A 170 -14.70 15.33 11.02
CA ARG A 170 -13.71 16.00 11.86
C ARG A 170 -13.29 15.12 13.03
N PRO A 171 -12.01 15.11 13.44
CA PRO A 171 -11.58 14.39 14.64
C PRO A 171 -12.46 14.69 15.86
N ASP A 172 -12.77 13.67 16.65
CA ASP A 172 -13.64 13.74 17.83
C ASP A 172 -13.18 12.78 18.95
N GLY A 173 -11.85 12.70 19.12
CA GLY A 173 -11.19 11.89 20.13
C GLY A 173 -10.81 10.50 19.65
N GLY A 174 -10.28 9.67 20.55
CA GLY A 174 -9.78 8.34 20.22
C GLY A 174 -9.00 7.75 21.38
N GLY A 175 -8.52 6.53 21.21
CA GLY A 175 -7.75 5.84 22.23
C GLY A 175 -7.15 4.53 21.74
N TYR A 176 -6.05 4.11 22.35
CA TYR A 176 -5.49 2.78 22.17
C TYR A 176 -5.89 1.89 23.36
N ASN A 177 -6.42 0.71 23.06
CA ASN A 177 -6.77 -0.30 24.06
C ASN A 177 -5.73 -1.43 24.07
N PRO A 178 -4.84 -1.51 25.08
CA PRO A 178 -3.81 -2.55 25.15
C PRO A 178 -4.36 -3.96 25.41
N HIS A 179 -5.62 -4.09 25.84
CA HIS A 179 -6.23 -5.41 26.10
C HIS A 179 -6.82 -6.04 24.84
N GLU A 180 -7.25 -5.22 23.88
CA GLU A 180 -7.80 -5.67 22.60
C GLU A 180 -6.78 -5.53 21.46
N ASP A 181 -5.60 -4.97 21.75
CA ASP A 181 -4.58 -4.56 20.77
C ASP A 181 -5.24 -3.85 19.59
N GLY A 182 -5.82 -2.69 19.88
CA GLY A 182 -6.63 -1.96 18.91
C GLY A 182 -6.65 -0.46 19.18
N THR A 183 -6.62 0.31 18.11
CA THR A 183 -6.64 1.77 18.12
C THR A 183 -7.96 2.27 17.55
N VAL A 184 -8.63 3.15 18.29
CA VAL A 184 -9.93 3.75 17.93
C VAL A 184 -9.76 5.23 17.62
N LEU A 185 -10.30 5.67 16.48
CA LEU A 185 -10.38 7.07 16.07
C LEU A 185 -11.85 7.47 15.91
N TYR A 186 -12.28 8.54 16.55
CA TYR A 186 -13.66 9.04 16.45
C TYR A 186 -13.72 10.26 15.55
N PHE A 187 -14.79 10.38 14.77
CA PHE A 187 -15.04 11.55 13.96
C PHE A 187 -16.48 12.05 14.16
N THR A 188 -16.70 13.36 14.15
CA THR A 188 -18.02 13.92 13.88
C THR A 188 -18.31 13.83 12.38
N THR A 189 -19.54 13.52 12.00
CA THR A 189 -19.96 13.51 10.60
C THR A 189 -20.39 14.92 10.16
N PRO A 190 -20.31 15.24 8.85
CA PRO A 190 -20.73 16.54 8.34
C PRO A 190 -22.23 16.78 8.55
N SER A 191 -22.63 18.06 8.61
CA SER A 191 -24.00 18.46 9.00
C SER A 191 -25.09 18.02 8.02
N ASP A 192 -24.72 17.74 6.77
CA ASP A 192 -25.56 17.25 5.68
C ASP A 192 -25.55 15.73 5.53
N ALA A 193 -24.94 14.99 6.47
CA ALA A 193 -25.01 13.53 6.50
C ALA A 193 -26.47 13.04 6.62
N GLU A 194 -26.86 12.09 5.77
CA GLU A 194 -28.23 11.60 5.64
C GLU A 194 -28.48 10.30 6.44
N CYS A 195 -27.44 9.72 7.07
CA CYS A 195 -27.53 8.43 7.75
C CYS A 195 -28.18 8.47 9.15
N GLY A 196 -28.49 9.66 9.68
CA GLY A 196 -29.09 9.83 11.00
C GLY A 196 -28.13 9.67 12.20
N TYR A 197 -26.85 9.37 11.96
CA TYR A 197 -25.80 9.32 12.99
C TYR A 197 -24.82 10.48 12.81
N ARG A 198 -24.45 11.10 13.93
CA ARG A 198 -23.58 12.29 13.95
C ARG A 198 -22.11 11.99 14.22
N ARG A 199 -21.80 10.71 14.44
CA ARG A 199 -20.48 10.26 14.86
C ARG A 199 -20.12 8.95 14.19
N LEU A 200 -18.86 8.87 13.79
CA LEU A 200 -18.22 7.76 13.13
C LEU A 200 -17.09 7.27 14.03
N GLU A 201 -16.98 5.97 14.21
CA GLU A 201 -15.86 5.29 14.84
C GLU A 201 -15.08 4.53 13.76
N LEU A 202 -13.76 4.67 13.77
CA LEU A 202 -12.85 3.89 12.95
C LEU A 202 -11.95 3.08 13.87
N TYR A 203 -12.13 1.76 13.87
CA TYR A 203 -11.35 0.80 14.64
C TYR A 203 -10.26 0.18 13.76
N ALA A 204 -9.01 0.32 14.18
CA ALA A 204 -7.84 -0.28 13.56
C ALA A 204 -7.20 -1.28 14.52
N PRO A 205 -7.26 -2.60 14.24
CA PRO A 205 -6.45 -3.59 14.97
C PRO A 205 -4.96 -3.21 15.02
N GLY A 206 -4.31 -3.39 16.17
CA GLY A 206 -2.91 -3.06 16.42
C GLY A 206 -2.67 -1.71 17.09
N ASP A 207 -1.41 -1.48 17.43
CA ASP A 207 -0.90 -0.23 18.00
C ASP A 207 -0.60 0.80 16.92
N HIS A 208 -1.53 1.75 16.74
CA HIS A 208 -1.40 2.87 15.80
C HIS A 208 -1.37 4.20 16.56
N ARG A 209 -0.69 4.24 17.72
CA ARG A 209 -0.63 5.43 18.58
C ARG A 209 -0.08 6.68 17.89
N ASP A 210 0.75 6.52 16.86
CA ASP A 210 1.24 7.65 16.06
C ASP A 210 0.12 8.28 15.21
N ALA A 211 -0.69 7.47 14.54
CA ALA A 211 -1.85 7.94 13.81
C ALA A 211 -2.92 8.52 14.74
N LEU A 212 -3.10 7.92 15.92
CA LEU A 212 -3.95 8.45 16.99
C LEU A 212 -3.45 9.81 17.48
N ALA A 213 -2.15 9.99 17.68
CA ALA A 213 -1.58 11.27 18.08
C ALA A 213 -1.83 12.35 17.01
N ALA A 214 -1.59 12.02 15.73
CA ALA A 214 -1.90 12.93 14.62
C ALA A 214 -3.40 13.29 14.55
N HIS A 215 -4.27 12.32 14.77
CA HIS A 215 -5.73 12.51 14.81
C HIS A 215 -6.17 13.41 15.97
N LEU A 216 -5.65 13.17 17.18
CA LEU A 216 -5.97 13.96 18.37
C LEU A 216 -5.42 15.39 18.29
N ASN A 217 -4.26 15.58 17.65
CA ASN A 217 -3.71 16.92 17.38
C ASN A 217 -4.56 17.75 16.40
N GLY A 218 -5.54 17.13 15.73
CA GLY A 218 -6.57 17.81 14.95
C GLY A 218 -7.71 18.40 15.77
N LEU A 219 -7.77 18.17 17.10
CA LEU A 219 -8.83 18.69 17.98
C LEU A 219 -8.57 20.12 18.47
N ASP A 220 -7.31 20.57 18.48
CA ASP A 220 -6.88 21.88 18.99
C ASP A 220 -6.86 22.97 17.90
N GLU A 221 -7.87 23.01 17.01
CA GLU A 221 -7.93 23.93 15.86
C GLU A 221 -7.91 25.44 16.27
N HIS A 222 -6.70 26.00 16.39
CA HIS A 222 -6.41 27.42 16.23
C HIS A 222 -5.67 27.65 14.89
N PRO A 223 -5.92 28.77 14.17
CA PRO A 223 -5.41 29.02 12.83
C PRO A 223 -3.88 29.09 12.68
N ASP A 224 -3.11 29.22 13.77
CA ASP A 224 -1.63 29.16 13.71
C ASP A 224 -1.07 27.73 13.54
N THR A 225 -1.87 26.69 13.79
CA THR A 225 -1.41 25.27 13.76
C THR A 225 -1.20 24.71 12.35
N ASP A 226 -1.84 25.27 11.33
CA ASP A 226 -1.76 24.80 9.93
C ASP A 226 -0.37 25.07 9.31
N THR A 227 0.27 26.17 9.72
CA THR A 227 1.65 26.52 9.33
C THR A 227 2.66 25.61 10.02
N HIS A 228 2.45 25.30 11.31
CA HIS A 228 3.31 24.39 12.07
C HIS A 228 3.24 22.95 11.54
N ARG A 229 2.04 22.44 11.21
CA ARG A 229 1.85 21.10 10.63
C ARG A 229 2.44 20.98 9.22
N SER A 230 2.33 22.03 8.42
CA SER A 230 2.97 22.10 7.10
C SER A 230 4.50 22.08 7.22
N ALA A 231 5.06 22.79 8.20
CA ALA A 231 6.49 22.78 8.47
C ALA A 231 6.98 21.40 8.95
N GLU A 232 6.26 20.73 9.85
CA GLU A 232 6.59 19.38 10.32
C GLU A 232 6.51 18.34 9.20
N THR A 233 5.43 18.40 8.40
CA THR A 233 5.26 17.52 7.23
C THR A 233 6.38 17.74 6.22
N LEU A 234 6.70 19.01 5.92
CA LEU A 234 7.81 19.34 5.03
C LEU A 234 9.13 18.84 5.58
N LEU A 235 9.40 19.01 6.89
CA LEU A 235 10.60 18.47 7.52
C LEU A 235 10.66 16.95 7.34
N HIS A 236 9.59 16.21 7.61
CA HIS A 236 9.58 14.76 7.39
C HIS A 236 9.90 14.39 5.94
N LEU A 237 9.31 15.07 4.96
CA LEU A 237 9.61 14.86 3.54
C LEU A 237 11.09 15.16 3.21
N LEU A 238 11.63 16.27 3.72
CA LEU A 238 13.03 16.67 3.52
C LEU A 238 14.01 15.64 4.10
N THR A 239 13.64 15.00 5.22
CA THR A 239 14.48 13.99 5.87
C THR A 239 14.44 12.60 5.23
N GLY A 240 13.57 12.37 4.24
CA GLY A 240 13.47 11.07 3.55
C GLY A 240 14.78 10.61 2.90
N ALA A 241 15.63 11.55 2.48
CA ALA A 241 16.96 11.26 1.95
C ALA A 241 17.87 10.55 2.98
N TRP A 242 17.70 10.87 4.27
CA TRP A 242 18.44 10.22 5.35
C TRP A 242 18.02 8.76 5.51
N THR A 243 16.73 8.45 5.32
CA THR A 243 16.23 7.07 5.32
C THR A 243 16.90 6.22 4.25
N THR A 244 16.97 6.71 3.01
CA THR A 244 17.65 6.01 1.92
C THR A 244 19.11 5.70 2.25
N GLN A 245 19.86 6.69 2.78
CA GLN A 245 21.26 6.48 3.17
C GLN A 245 21.41 5.59 4.42
N ALA A 246 20.50 5.67 5.39
CA ALA A 246 20.52 4.85 6.59
C ALA A 246 20.32 3.35 6.26
N LEU A 247 19.34 3.03 5.40
CA LEU A 247 19.10 1.67 4.91
C LEU A 247 20.31 1.12 4.15
N ALA A 248 20.91 1.94 3.29
CA ALA A 248 22.10 1.52 2.56
C ALA A 248 23.33 1.37 3.47
N ALA A 249 23.53 2.26 4.45
CA ALA A 249 24.58 2.09 5.45
C ALA A 249 24.39 0.79 6.23
N PHE A 250 23.15 0.49 6.65
CA PHE A 250 22.79 -0.77 7.31
C PHE A 250 23.19 -1.99 6.47
N ALA A 251 22.87 -1.97 5.18
CA ALA A 251 23.23 -3.04 4.25
C ALA A 251 24.74 -3.12 3.95
N ARG A 252 25.42 -1.98 3.71
CA ARG A 252 26.87 -1.92 3.42
C ARG A 252 27.69 -2.44 4.60
N LEU A 253 27.31 -2.07 5.82
CA LEU A 253 27.97 -2.47 7.05
C LEU A 253 27.67 -3.93 7.45
N ARG A 254 26.86 -4.64 6.65
CA ARG A 254 26.46 -6.03 6.91
C ARG A 254 25.84 -6.23 8.29
N LEU A 255 25.07 -5.23 8.74
CA LEU A 255 24.36 -5.32 10.01
C LEU A 255 23.23 -6.37 10.01
N PRO A 256 22.46 -6.57 8.92
CA PRO A 256 21.50 -7.67 8.86
C PRO A 256 22.15 -9.03 9.19
N GLU A 257 23.33 -9.31 8.63
CA GLU A 257 24.03 -10.57 8.83
C GLU A 257 24.70 -10.67 10.22
N ALA A 258 24.93 -9.55 10.90
CA ALA A 258 25.47 -9.52 12.24
C ALA A 258 24.39 -9.71 13.34
N MET A 259 23.11 -9.66 12.96
CA MET A 259 21.94 -9.80 13.83
C MET A 259 21.32 -11.19 13.70
N GLU A 260 20.68 -11.64 14.79
CA GLU A 260 19.92 -12.89 14.81
C GLU A 260 18.41 -12.59 14.74
N PRO A 261 17.62 -13.32 13.93
CA PRO A 261 16.16 -13.14 13.90
C PRO A 261 15.49 -13.48 15.23
N SER A 262 16.06 -14.43 15.97
CA SER A 262 15.46 -15.02 17.18
C SER A 262 16.00 -14.43 18.49
N ALA A 263 17.04 -13.60 18.46
CA ALA A 263 17.68 -13.07 19.67
C ALA A 263 18.21 -11.65 19.46
N ALA A 264 17.99 -10.78 20.44
CA ALA A 264 18.53 -9.43 20.42
C ALA A 264 20.05 -9.43 20.63
N VAL A 265 20.77 -8.61 19.85
CA VAL A 265 22.22 -8.46 19.95
C VAL A 265 22.55 -7.05 20.44
N GLY A 266 23.36 -6.96 21.49
CA GLY A 266 23.77 -5.70 22.08
C GLY A 266 24.57 -4.80 21.12
N THR A 267 24.37 -3.48 21.20
CA THR A 267 25.03 -2.53 20.27
C THR A 267 26.56 -2.66 20.26
N ARG A 268 27.20 -2.82 21.43
CA ARG A 268 28.67 -2.98 21.51
C ARG A 268 29.15 -4.26 20.80
N GLU A 269 28.35 -5.30 20.85
CA GLU A 269 28.65 -6.55 20.17
C GLU A 269 28.48 -6.42 18.65
N LEU A 270 27.39 -5.79 18.20
CA LEU A 270 27.19 -5.46 16.79
C LEU A 270 28.32 -4.56 16.25
N ALA A 271 28.76 -3.58 17.04
CA ALA A 271 29.86 -2.70 16.69
C ALA A 271 31.17 -3.47 16.50
N ARG A 272 31.47 -4.40 17.41
CA ARG A 272 32.62 -5.31 17.30
C ARG A 272 32.54 -6.20 16.06
N ARG A 273 31.37 -6.78 15.77
CA ARG A 273 31.14 -7.67 14.60
C ARG A 273 31.29 -6.95 13.27
N THR A 274 30.88 -5.68 13.21
CA THR A 274 30.84 -4.88 11.96
C THR A 274 31.99 -3.90 11.82
N GLY A 275 32.88 -3.80 12.82
CA GLY A 275 33.99 -2.85 12.82
C GLY A 275 33.54 -1.39 12.88
N THR A 276 32.45 -1.09 13.58
CA THR A 276 31.85 0.25 13.64
C THR A 276 32.03 0.93 15.00
N HIS A 277 31.84 2.25 15.05
CA HIS A 277 31.88 3.01 16.29
C HIS A 277 30.58 2.80 17.10
N PRO A 278 30.64 2.35 18.38
CA PRO A 278 29.46 1.95 19.13
C PRO A 278 28.36 3.03 19.24
N ASP A 279 28.71 4.28 19.54
CA ASP A 279 27.69 5.33 19.75
C ASP A 279 27.07 5.81 18.44
N SER A 280 27.85 5.79 17.36
CA SER A 280 27.37 6.10 16.01
C SER A 280 26.43 5.00 15.52
N LEU A 281 26.79 3.73 15.77
CA LEU A 281 25.94 2.59 15.49
C LEU A 281 24.64 2.65 16.30
N ALA A 282 24.70 2.96 17.60
CA ALA A 282 23.51 3.14 18.43
C ALA A 282 22.54 4.17 17.83
N THR A 283 23.08 5.27 17.31
CA THR A 283 22.30 6.34 16.69
C THR A 283 21.62 5.87 15.41
N LEU A 284 22.34 5.16 14.55
CA LEU A 284 21.78 4.55 13.33
C LEU A 284 20.70 3.51 13.68
N LEU A 285 20.95 2.62 14.64
CA LEU A 285 20.02 1.56 15.03
C LEU A 285 18.73 2.12 15.65
N ARG A 286 18.82 3.18 16.47
CA ARG A 286 17.64 3.88 16.99
C ARG A 286 16.78 4.49 15.87
N TYR A 287 17.43 5.09 14.86
CA TYR A 287 16.71 5.63 13.69
C TYR A 287 16.04 4.50 12.89
N LEU A 288 16.73 3.37 12.70
CA LEU A 288 16.17 2.21 12.01
C LEU A 288 15.10 1.47 12.82
N ALA A 289 15.14 1.57 14.14
CA ALA A 289 14.09 1.05 15.03
C ALA A 289 12.79 1.85 14.89
N MET A 290 12.88 3.17 14.79
CA MET A 290 11.74 4.04 14.47
C MET A 290 11.07 3.67 13.14
N LEU A 291 11.84 3.12 12.19
CA LEU A 291 11.35 2.70 10.87
C LEU A 291 10.95 1.21 10.82
N ASP A 292 10.93 0.51 11.95
CA ASP A 292 10.66 -0.94 12.05
C ASP A 292 11.60 -1.82 11.20
N VAL A 293 12.83 -1.37 10.93
CA VAL A 293 13.85 -2.18 10.24
C VAL A 293 14.55 -3.12 11.24
N VAL A 294 14.67 -2.65 12.47
CA VAL A 294 15.13 -3.40 13.64
C VAL A 294 14.15 -3.11 14.78
N THR A 295 14.17 -3.92 15.83
CA THR A 295 13.36 -3.65 17.01
C THR A 295 14.19 -3.86 18.27
N GLU A 296 13.98 -3.01 19.26
CA GLU A 296 14.62 -3.09 20.57
C GLU A 296 13.94 -4.18 21.40
N ASP A 297 14.73 -4.91 22.19
CA ASP A 297 14.17 -5.92 23.09
C ASP A 297 13.39 -5.26 24.23
N PRO A 298 12.10 -5.60 24.43
CA PRO A 298 11.30 -5.05 25.52
C PRO A 298 11.80 -5.43 26.92
N GLU A 299 12.66 -6.47 27.07
CA GLU A 299 13.15 -6.92 28.38
C GLU A 299 14.34 -6.10 28.95
N GLY A 300 14.61 -4.90 28.41
CA GLY A 300 15.52 -3.93 29.04
C GLY A 300 17.02 -4.26 28.91
N GLN A 301 17.37 -5.21 28.06
CA GLN A 301 18.74 -5.44 27.62
C GLN A 301 18.95 -4.67 26.31
N ASN A 302 19.87 -3.69 26.29
CA ASN A 302 20.17 -2.77 25.16
C ASN A 302 20.59 -3.48 23.85
N GLY A 303 19.70 -4.29 23.28
CA GLY A 303 19.93 -5.14 22.12
C GLY A 303 18.87 -4.91 21.05
N PHE A 304 19.30 -5.16 19.81
CA PHE A 304 18.48 -5.01 18.62
C PHE A 304 18.32 -6.37 17.94
N ARG A 305 17.13 -6.65 17.43
CA ARG A 305 16.86 -7.80 16.55
C ARG A 305 16.33 -7.33 15.20
N LEU A 306 16.56 -8.13 14.17
CA LEU A 306 16.10 -7.85 12.81
C LEU A 306 14.59 -8.09 12.70
N THR A 307 13.86 -7.18 12.05
CA THR A 307 12.44 -7.37 11.72
C THR A 307 12.29 -8.07 10.36
N PRO A 308 11.08 -8.50 9.96
CA PRO A 308 10.85 -8.96 8.60
C PRO A 308 11.22 -7.93 7.53
N LEU A 309 11.02 -6.62 7.81
CA LEU A 309 11.39 -5.53 6.91
C LEU A 309 12.91 -5.43 6.74
N GLY A 310 13.66 -5.43 7.85
CA GLY A 310 15.13 -5.47 7.81
C GLY A 310 15.69 -6.75 7.18
N GLY A 311 14.94 -7.86 7.29
CA GLY A 311 15.25 -9.14 6.64
C GLY A 311 15.35 -9.06 5.11
N LEU A 312 14.67 -8.10 4.48
CA LEU A 312 14.79 -7.87 3.03
C LEU A 312 16.18 -7.35 2.63
N LEU A 313 17.02 -6.90 3.58
CA LEU A 313 18.38 -6.42 3.32
C LEU A 313 19.46 -7.47 3.58
N LEU A 314 19.10 -8.71 3.96
CA LEU A 314 20.03 -9.83 4.07
C LEU A 314 20.56 -10.22 2.68
N ALA A 315 21.88 -10.37 2.53
CA ALA A 315 22.50 -10.69 1.24
C ALA A 315 22.05 -12.03 0.65
N ASP A 316 21.91 -13.06 1.50
CA ASP A 316 21.66 -14.44 1.05
C ASP A 316 20.17 -14.80 1.01
N SER A 317 19.28 -13.80 1.16
CA SER A 317 17.83 -14.01 1.06
C SER A 317 17.42 -14.11 -0.41
N PRO A 318 16.58 -15.10 -0.80
CA PRO A 318 16.03 -15.19 -2.16
C PRO A 318 15.27 -13.93 -2.60
N ASP A 319 14.70 -13.21 -1.63
CA ASP A 319 13.92 -11.98 -1.84
C ASP A 319 14.73 -10.70 -1.50
N THR A 320 16.07 -10.77 -1.54
CA THR A 320 16.91 -9.64 -1.12
C THR A 320 16.69 -8.39 -1.97
N MET A 321 16.48 -7.26 -1.30
CA MET A 321 16.43 -5.91 -1.85
C MET A 321 17.73 -5.13 -1.59
N ARG A 322 18.75 -5.77 -1.00
CA ARG A 322 20.04 -5.12 -0.72
C ARG A 322 20.68 -4.47 -1.95
N PRO A 323 20.77 -5.13 -3.13
CA PRO A 323 21.33 -4.49 -4.33
C PRO A 323 20.57 -3.21 -4.72
N LEU A 324 19.25 -3.22 -4.59
CA LEU A 324 18.40 -2.06 -4.88
C LEU A 324 18.67 -0.90 -3.91
N ALA A 325 18.73 -1.18 -2.61
CA ALA A 325 19.05 -0.17 -1.60
C ALA A 325 20.43 0.48 -1.83
N LEU A 326 21.42 -0.32 -2.22
CA LEU A 326 22.77 0.17 -2.53
C LEU A 326 22.80 1.05 -3.77
N MET A 327 22.06 0.67 -4.82
CA MET A 327 21.97 1.46 -6.05
C MET A 327 21.24 2.79 -5.81
N TYR A 328 20.13 2.75 -5.08
CA TYR A 328 19.29 3.92 -4.78
C TYR A 328 19.99 4.92 -3.86
N ALA A 329 20.88 4.46 -2.99
CA ALA A 329 21.73 5.31 -2.15
C ALA A 329 23.11 5.63 -2.80
N GLY A 330 23.34 5.14 -4.01
CA GLY A 330 24.60 5.25 -4.76
C GLY A 330 24.46 6.22 -5.93
N PRO A 331 24.73 5.79 -7.19
CA PRO A 331 24.65 6.67 -8.35
C PRO A 331 23.31 7.40 -8.49
N PHE A 332 22.19 6.73 -8.26
CA PHE A 332 20.86 7.33 -8.37
C PHE A 332 20.59 8.39 -7.30
N TYR A 333 21.15 8.23 -6.09
CA TYR A 333 21.06 9.28 -5.08
C TYR A 333 21.80 10.55 -5.52
N ARG A 334 22.98 10.36 -6.14
CA ARG A 334 23.83 11.47 -6.57
C ARG A 334 23.23 12.22 -7.75
N SER A 335 22.63 11.52 -8.72
CA SER A 335 21.90 12.18 -9.82
C SER A 335 20.69 12.98 -9.32
N PHE A 336 19.93 12.43 -8.36
CA PHE A 336 18.80 13.14 -7.74
C PHE A 336 19.21 14.40 -6.97
N ALA A 337 20.46 14.49 -6.50
CA ALA A 337 20.99 15.71 -5.89
C ALA A 337 21.10 16.87 -6.91
N GLU A 338 21.17 16.54 -8.21
CA GLU A 338 21.25 17.49 -9.34
C GLU A 338 19.91 17.57 -10.12
N LEU A 339 18.79 17.18 -9.51
CA LEU A 339 17.47 17.16 -10.17
C LEU A 339 17.06 18.54 -10.74
N ASP A 340 17.52 19.64 -10.14
CA ASP A 340 17.25 20.99 -10.64
C ASP A 340 17.86 21.23 -12.03
N HIS A 341 18.98 20.59 -12.37
CA HIS A 341 19.50 20.56 -13.74
C HIS A 341 18.44 20.00 -14.69
N THR A 342 17.92 18.81 -14.41
CA THR A 342 16.92 18.15 -15.26
C THR A 342 15.68 18.99 -15.44
N VAL A 343 15.17 19.59 -14.35
CA VAL A 343 14.00 20.47 -14.43
C VAL A 343 14.27 21.72 -15.28
N ARG A 344 15.48 22.28 -15.23
CA ARG A 344 15.85 23.47 -16.02
C ARG A 344 16.08 23.16 -17.50
N THR A 345 16.67 22.02 -17.81
CA THR A 345 17.20 21.73 -19.16
C THR A 345 16.38 20.70 -19.93
N GLY A 346 15.56 19.90 -19.24
CA GLY A 346 14.92 18.72 -19.79
C GLY A 346 15.87 17.56 -20.07
N LYS A 347 17.13 17.62 -19.62
CA LYS A 347 18.16 16.59 -19.82
C LYS A 347 18.40 15.77 -18.55
N PRO A 348 18.84 14.50 -18.64
CA PRO A 348 19.10 13.68 -17.47
C PRO A 348 20.23 14.27 -16.61
N ALA A 349 20.00 14.40 -15.30
CA ALA A 349 21.01 14.86 -14.36
C ALA A 349 22.15 13.84 -14.20
N PHE A 350 21.85 12.56 -14.41
CA PHE A 350 22.86 11.51 -14.44
C PHE A 350 23.93 11.78 -15.51
N ASP A 351 23.52 12.10 -16.73
CA ASP A 351 24.43 12.37 -17.85
C ASP A 351 25.31 13.58 -17.58
N GLU A 352 24.77 14.65 -16.98
CA GLU A 352 25.55 15.82 -16.57
C GLU A 352 26.58 15.46 -15.49
N LEU A 353 26.16 14.70 -14.48
CA LEU A 353 27.00 14.35 -13.33
C LEU A 353 28.14 13.39 -13.70
N PHE A 354 27.86 12.41 -14.55
CA PHE A 354 28.80 11.34 -14.90
C PHE A 354 29.44 11.51 -16.29
N GLY A 355 28.96 12.47 -17.09
CA GLY A 355 29.49 12.81 -18.43
C GLY A 355 29.07 11.86 -19.55
N GLU A 356 28.27 10.83 -19.26
CA GLU A 356 27.81 9.80 -20.18
C GLU A 356 26.49 9.20 -19.67
N ASN A 357 25.77 8.46 -20.54
CA ASN A 357 24.51 7.82 -20.12
C ASN A 357 24.75 6.72 -19.08
N HIS A 358 23.73 6.44 -18.27
CA HIS A 358 23.84 5.49 -17.17
C HIS A 358 24.21 4.05 -17.60
N PHE A 359 23.75 3.57 -18.76
CA PHE A 359 24.09 2.23 -19.23
C PHE A 359 25.58 2.13 -19.57
N ASP A 360 26.13 3.11 -20.27
CA ASP A 360 27.55 3.17 -20.63
C ASP A 360 28.40 3.33 -19.37
N HIS A 361 27.97 4.18 -18.43
CA HIS A 361 28.64 4.36 -17.15
C HIS A 361 28.74 3.05 -16.36
N PHE A 362 27.63 2.32 -16.22
CA PHE A 362 27.61 1.05 -15.51
C PHE A 362 28.45 -0.02 -16.22
N ALA A 363 28.43 -0.07 -17.55
CA ALA A 363 29.20 -1.06 -18.32
C ALA A 363 30.72 -0.92 -18.17
N ARG A 364 31.23 0.24 -17.73
CA ARG A 364 32.68 0.46 -17.50
C ARG A 364 33.20 -0.15 -16.21
N ASP A 365 32.34 -0.37 -15.24
CA ASP A 365 32.69 -0.92 -13.92
C ASP A 365 31.95 -2.25 -13.72
N PRO A 366 32.64 -3.40 -13.82
CA PRO A 366 32.04 -4.71 -13.65
C PRO A 366 31.29 -4.90 -12.31
N GLU A 367 31.75 -4.26 -11.23
CA GLU A 367 31.08 -4.37 -9.92
C GLU A 367 29.77 -3.57 -9.93
N LEU A 368 29.76 -2.40 -10.57
CA LEU A 368 28.58 -1.56 -10.69
C LEU A 368 27.56 -2.14 -11.67
N ALA A 369 28.01 -2.72 -12.78
CA ALA A 369 27.17 -3.48 -13.70
C ALA A 369 26.48 -4.65 -12.98
N ASP A 370 27.23 -5.46 -12.23
CA ASP A 370 26.67 -6.57 -11.43
C ASP A 370 25.71 -6.08 -10.33
N LEU A 371 25.99 -4.92 -9.72
CA LEU A 371 25.06 -4.31 -8.77
C LEU A 371 23.76 -3.86 -9.46
N PHE A 372 23.85 -3.25 -10.63
CA PHE A 372 22.69 -2.83 -11.42
C PHE A 372 21.84 -4.03 -11.82
N ASP A 373 22.44 -5.07 -12.39
CA ASP A 373 21.77 -6.29 -12.79
C ASP A 373 21.03 -6.94 -11.62
N ARG A 374 21.68 -7.06 -10.45
CA ARG A 374 21.06 -7.60 -9.24
C ARG A 374 19.97 -6.69 -8.67
N SER A 375 20.10 -5.36 -8.80
CA SER A 375 19.06 -4.42 -8.39
C SER A 375 17.80 -4.55 -9.25
N MET A 376 17.97 -4.79 -10.55
CA MET A 376 16.87 -5.05 -11.47
C MET A 376 16.19 -6.39 -11.18
N ALA A 377 16.96 -7.40 -10.78
CA ALA A 377 16.44 -8.71 -10.35
C ALA A 377 15.70 -8.64 -9.00
N ALA A 378 16.12 -7.80 -8.05
CA ALA A 378 15.41 -7.59 -6.79
C ALA A 378 13.98 -7.04 -6.97
N SER A 379 13.70 -6.39 -8.10
CA SER A 379 12.35 -5.93 -8.48
C SER A 379 11.47 -7.04 -9.10
N SER A 380 11.96 -8.28 -9.20
CA SER A 380 11.31 -9.42 -9.88
C SER A 380 9.94 -9.82 -9.32
N ARG A 381 9.59 -9.39 -8.09
CA ARG A 381 8.24 -9.55 -7.53
C ARG A 381 7.14 -8.98 -8.44
N MET A 382 7.47 -7.92 -9.19
CA MET A 382 6.61 -7.34 -10.23
C MET A 382 6.16 -8.41 -11.25
N PHE A 383 7.05 -9.33 -11.61
CA PHE A 383 6.85 -10.32 -12.66
C PHE A 383 6.18 -11.60 -12.20
N ARG A 384 6.00 -11.80 -10.88
CA ARG A 384 5.50 -13.06 -10.32
C ARG A 384 4.19 -13.57 -10.96
N PRO A 385 3.20 -12.72 -11.30
CA PRO A 385 1.98 -13.18 -11.95
C PRO A 385 2.11 -13.44 -13.45
N LEU A 386 3.16 -12.93 -14.12
CA LEU A 386 3.25 -12.93 -15.59
C LEU A 386 3.24 -14.33 -16.21
N PRO A 387 3.90 -15.37 -15.64
CA PRO A 387 3.79 -16.73 -16.17
C PRO A 387 2.34 -17.26 -16.20
N ALA A 388 1.44 -16.76 -15.33
CA ALA A 388 0.03 -17.15 -15.32
C ALA A 388 -0.85 -16.28 -16.23
N HIS A 389 -0.28 -15.27 -16.92
CA HIS A 389 -1.03 -14.39 -17.80
C HIS A 389 -1.73 -15.18 -18.93
N PRO A 390 -2.99 -14.88 -19.29
CA PRO A 390 -3.76 -15.64 -20.27
C PRO A 390 -3.06 -15.87 -21.61
N VAL A 391 -2.33 -14.88 -22.12
CA VAL A 391 -1.54 -15.00 -23.36
C VAL A 391 -0.42 -16.04 -23.23
N ILE A 392 0.29 -16.05 -22.09
CA ILE A 392 1.40 -16.98 -21.84
C ILE A 392 0.86 -18.40 -21.65
N THR A 393 -0.22 -18.55 -20.89
CA THR A 393 -0.84 -19.87 -20.65
C THR A 393 -1.45 -20.44 -21.93
N ALA A 394 -2.10 -19.62 -22.75
CA ALA A 394 -2.61 -20.03 -24.06
C ALA A 394 -1.49 -20.49 -25.01
N ALA A 395 -0.37 -19.76 -25.04
CA ALA A 395 0.81 -20.17 -25.81
C ALA A 395 1.39 -21.51 -25.31
N ALA A 396 1.45 -21.70 -23.99
CA ALA A 396 1.97 -22.93 -23.39
C ALA A 396 1.07 -24.16 -23.63
N GLN A 397 -0.24 -23.94 -23.77
CA GLN A 397 -1.25 -24.98 -24.03
C GLN A 397 -1.44 -25.28 -25.53
N ALA A 398 -0.78 -24.54 -26.43
CA ALA A 398 -0.92 -24.77 -27.85
C ALA A 398 -0.36 -26.16 -28.25
N PRO A 399 -0.98 -26.85 -29.23
CA PRO A 399 -0.53 -28.19 -29.65
C PRO A 399 0.90 -28.24 -30.21
N ALA A 400 1.35 -27.14 -30.82
CA ALA A 400 2.70 -26.98 -31.32
C ALA A 400 3.51 -26.11 -30.36
N PRO A 401 4.82 -26.38 -30.14
CA PRO A 401 5.67 -25.55 -29.32
C PRO A 401 5.65 -24.09 -29.79
N ARG A 402 5.46 -23.17 -28.84
CA ARG A 402 5.42 -21.73 -29.08
C ARG A 402 6.68 -21.04 -28.55
N THR A 403 7.04 -19.93 -29.18
CA THR A 403 8.24 -19.17 -28.84
C THR A 403 7.88 -17.82 -28.22
N VAL A 404 8.44 -17.55 -27.05
CA VAL A 404 8.40 -16.24 -26.40
C VAL A 404 9.68 -15.48 -26.74
N VAL A 405 9.53 -14.29 -27.32
CA VAL A 405 10.63 -13.38 -27.67
C VAL A 405 10.68 -12.25 -26.64
N ASP A 406 11.74 -12.21 -25.84
CA ASP A 406 12.00 -11.15 -24.86
C ASP A 406 12.95 -10.12 -25.48
N VAL A 407 12.42 -8.93 -25.77
CA VAL A 407 13.13 -7.85 -26.47
C VAL A 407 13.71 -6.89 -25.44
N ALA A 408 15.04 -6.71 -25.45
CA ALA A 408 15.78 -6.04 -24.38
C ALA A 408 15.48 -6.69 -23.01
N GLY A 409 15.55 -8.03 -22.96
CA GLY A 409 15.20 -8.83 -21.79
C GLY A 409 16.20 -8.77 -20.63
N GLY A 410 17.23 -7.91 -20.71
CA GLY A 410 18.28 -7.78 -19.71
C GLY A 410 18.95 -9.12 -19.36
N ASN A 411 19.00 -9.43 -18.07
CA ASN A 411 19.59 -10.70 -17.55
C ASN A 411 18.69 -11.93 -17.73
N GLY A 412 17.56 -11.83 -18.45
CA GLY A 412 16.67 -12.94 -18.76
C GLY A 412 15.82 -13.46 -17.60
N GLU A 413 15.76 -12.74 -16.48
CA GLU A 413 14.96 -13.13 -15.30
C GLU A 413 13.48 -13.37 -15.66
N LEU A 414 12.88 -12.48 -16.46
CA LEU A 414 11.48 -12.59 -16.86
C LEU A 414 11.22 -13.82 -17.72
N LEU A 415 12.00 -13.97 -18.79
CA LEU A 415 11.94 -15.12 -19.66
C LEU A 415 12.19 -16.43 -18.89
N GLY A 416 13.15 -16.44 -17.96
CA GLY A 416 13.46 -17.61 -17.13
C GLY A 416 12.28 -18.05 -16.29
N ARG A 417 11.54 -17.12 -15.67
CA ARG A 417 10.33 -17.42 -14.91
C ARG A 417 9.23 -18.02 -15.78
N ILE A 418 9.02 -17.47 -16.98
CA ILE A 418 8.03 -17.98 -17.94
C ILE A 418 8.39 -19.41 -18.37
N LEU A 419 9.64 -19.64 -18.75
CA LEU A 419 10.10 -20.93 -19.25
C LEU A 419 10.19 -22.00 -18.16
N THR A 420 10.45 -21.60 -16.92
CA THR A 420 10.43 -22.52 -15.76
C THR A 420 9.00 -22.96 -15.45
N ALA A 421 8.04 -22.04 -15.49
CA ALA A 421 6.63 -22.35 -15.27
C ALA A 421 6.02 -23.19 -16.40
N HIS A 422 6.49 -23.00 -17.64
CA HIS A 422 5.94 -23.66 -18.83
C HIS A 422 7.03 -24.38 -19.64
N PRO A 423 7.29 -25.67 -19.35
CA PRO A 423 8.33 -26.46 -20.03
C PRO A 423 8.11 -26.63 -21.55
N SER A 424 6.88 -26.47 -22.05
CA SER A 424 6.53 -26.57 -23.47
C SER A 424 6.96 -25.35 -24.30
N LEU A 425 7.21 -24.21 -23.66
CA LEU A 425 7.63 -22.99 -24.32
C LEU A 425 9.12 -23.00 -24.65
N ARG A 426 9.47 -22.33 -25.75
CA ARG A 426 10.83 -21.94 -26.13
C ARG A 426 11.02 -20.44 -25.95
N GLY A 427 12.25 -20.01 -25.72
CA GLY A 427 12.61 -18.61 -25.56
C GLY A 427 13.50 -18.10 -26.68
N THR A 428 13.42 -16.81 -26.97
CA THR A 428 14.46 -16.07 -27.67
C THR A 428 14.69 -14.77 -26.91
N LEU A 429 15.93 -14.50 -26.50
CA LEU A 429 16.30 -13.28 -25.80
C LEU A 429 17.16 -12.41 -26.71
N LEU A 430 16.70 -11.20 -27.00
CA LEU A 430 17.45 -10.17 -27.72
C LEU A 430 17.97 -9.13 -26.72
N GLU A 431 19.28 -8.92 -26.71
CA GLU A 431 19.93 -7.90 -25.88
C GLU A 431 21.27 -7.45 -26.49
N ARG A 432 21.89 -6.44 -25.90
CA ARG A 432 23.27 -6.04 -26.18
C ARG A 432 24.25 -7.17 -25.81
N PRO A 433 25.43 -7.24 -26.46
CA PRO A 433 26.36 -8.36 -26.28
C PRO A 433 26.71 -8.72 -24.83
N HIS A 434 26.97 -7.72 -23.98
CA HIS A 434 27.33 -7.96 -22.58
C HIS A 434 26.16 -8.53 -21.75
N ALA A 435 24.93 -8.04 -21.98
CA ALA A 435 23.74 -8.50 -21.25
C ALA A 435 23.33 -9.90 -21.68
N VAL A 436 23.52 -10.27 -22.95
CA VAL A 436 23.27 -11.63 -23.47
C VAL A 436 24.12 -12.68 -22.74
N GLU A 437 25.38 -12.38 -22.42
CA GLU A 437 26.24 -13.31 -21.68
C GLU A 437 25.75 -13.54 -20.25
N THR A 438 25.29 -12.49 -19.57
CA THR A 438 24.65 -12.58 -18.26
C THR A 438 23.35 -13.37 -18.32
N ALA A 439 22.50 -13.10 -19.33
CA ALA A 439 21.25 -13.83 -19.54
C ALA A 439 21.48 -15.32 -19.77
N ARG A 440 22.50 -15.68 -20.57
CA ARG A 440 22.87 -17.09 -20.80
C ARG A 440 23.20 -17.80 -19.50
N ARG A 441 24.06 -17.21 -18.67
CA ARG A 441 24.42 -17.79 -17.36
C ARG A 441 23.20 -17.96 -16.45
N SER A 442 22.33 -16.95 -16.39
CA SER A 442 21.12 -16.97 -15.56
C SER A 442 20.14 -18.07 -16.01
N LEU A 443 19.84 -18.13 -17.30
CA LEU A 443 18.91 -19.09 -17.88
C LEU A 443 19.46 -20.52 -17.89
N ASP A 444 20.77 -20.70 -18.03
CA ASP A 444 21.44 -22.00 -17.87
C ASP A 444 21.31 -22.49 -16.41
N ALA A 445 21.55 -21.61 -15.42
CA ALA A 445 21.39 -21.93 -14.01
C ALA A 445 19.94 -22.27 -13.64
N ALA A 446 18.96 -21.66 -14.31
CA ALA A 446 17.53 -21.98 -14.18
C ALA A 446 17.10 -23.23 -14.99
N GLY A 447 18.02 -23.93 -15.67
CA GLY A 447 17.70 -25.12 -16.48
C GLY A 447 16.90 -24.82 -17.76
N CYS A 448 16.85 -23.56 -18.19
CA CYS A 448 16.10 -23.11 -19.36
C CYS A 448 16.98 -22.93 -20.61
N GLY A 449 18.30 -22.88 -20.46
CA GLY A 449 19.23 -22.52 -21.52
C GLY A 449 19.12 -23.29 -22.84
N THR A 450 18.87 -24.60 -22.79
CA THR A 450 18.72 -25.45 -23.99
C THR A 450 17.46 -25.14 -24.80
N ARG A 451 16.51 -24.40 -24.22
CA ARG A 451 15.27 -23.95 -24.85
C ARG A 451 15.30 -22.48 -25.27
N CYS A 452 16.41 -21.78 -25.00
CA CYS A 452 16.59 -20.38 -25.34
C CYS A 452 17.54 -20.22 -26.53
N ASP A 453 17.11 -19.41 -27.50
CA ASP A 453 18.02 -18.80 -28.46
C ASP A 453 18.46 -17.41 -27.94
N TYR A 454 19.73 -17.07 -28.14
CA TYR A 454 20.33 -15.85 -27.62
C TYR A 454 20.80 -14.98 -28.78
N ARG A 455 20.28 -13.77 -28.88
CA ARG A 455 20.55 -12.85 -29.98
C ARG A 455 21.20 -11.58 -29.44
N SER A 456 22.41 -11.30 -29.91
CA SER A 456 23.07 -10.02 -29.67
C SER A 456 22.67 -9.05 -30.77
N GLY A 457 22.10 -7.90 -30.42
CA GLY A 457 21.64 -6.91 -31.38
C GLY A 457 20.97 -5.70 -30.74
N ASP A 458 20.36 -4.86 -31.56
CA ASP A 458 19.55 -3.70 -31.14
C ASP A 458 18.09 -3.91 -31.58
N PHE A 459 17.21 -2.93 -31.32
CA PHE A 459 15.78 -3.01 -31.65
C PHE A 459 15.49 -3.24 -33.14
N ALA A 460 16.43 -2.93 -34.04
CA ALA A 460 16.30 -3.27 -35.46
C ALA A 460 16.41 -4.78 -35.75
N ASP A 461 17.00 -5.55 -34.83
CA ASP A 461 17.30 -6.97 -34.96
C ASP A 461 16.25 -7.87 -34.28
N VAL A 462 15.07 -7.34 -33.94
CA VAL A 462 13.99 -8.10 -33.30
C VAL A 462 13.68 -9.37 -34.09
N PRO A 463 13.84 -10.57 -33.48
CA PRO A 463 13.69 -11.83 -34.20
C PRO A 463 12.28 -12.06 -34.75
N HIS A 464 12.19 -12.51 -36.00
CA HIS A 464 10.93 -12.89 -36.63
C HIS A 464 10.40 -14.23 -36.12
N GLY A 465 9.08 -14.43 -36.22
CA GLY A 465 8.46 -15.75 -36.05
C GLY A 465 8.15 -16.15 -34.60
N GLY A 466 8.25 -15.22 -33.65
CA GLY A 466 7.76 -15.41 -32.29
C GLY A 466 6.23 -15.47 -32.23
N ASP A 467 5.71 -16.08 -31.16
CA ASP A 467 4.27 -16.15 -30.90
C ASP A 467 3.83 -15.14 -29.83
N VAL A 468 4.70 -14.86 -28.87
CA VAL A 468 4.53 -13.80 -27.87
C VAL A 468 5.80 -12.98 -27.82
N TYR A 469 5.68 -11.67 -27.98
CA TYR A 469 6.76 -10.71 -27.82
C TYR A 469 6.58 -9.98 -26.50
N ILE A 470 7.66 -9.72 -25.79
CA ILE A 470 7.65 -9.04 -24.50
C ILE A 470 8.59 -7.84 -24.56
N LEU A 471 8.10 -6.68 -24.11
CA LEU A 471 8.87 -5.49 -23.81
C LEU A 471 8.63 -5.15 -22.34
N SER A 472 9.59 -5.40 -21.46
CA SER A 472 9.41 -5.25 -20.02
C SER A 472 10.37 -4.21 -19.46
N ARG A 473 9.85 -3.06 -18.98
CA ARG A 473 10.65 -1.92 -18.52
C ARG A 473 11.64 -1.48 -19.59
N VAL A 474 11.11 -1.23 -20.78
CA VAL A 474 11.91 -0.84 -21.95
C VAL A 474 11.42 0.50 -22.47
N LEU A 475 10.12 0.64 -22.72
CA LEU A 475 9.58 1.83 -23.36
C LEU A 475 9.65 3.05 -22.42
N HIS A 476 9.63 2.83 -21.10
CA HIS A 476 9.77 3.92 -20.14
C HIS A 476 11.15 4.60 -20.14
N ASP A 477 12.19 3.96 -20.71
CA ASP A 477 13.54 4.54 -20.80
C ASP A 477 13.66 5.57 -21.94
N TRP A 478 12.71 5.57 -22.88
CA TRP A 478 12.82 6.29 -24.14
C TRP A 478 11.77 7.38 -24.31
N ASP A 479 12.06 8.34 -25.18
CA ASP A 479 11.06 9.31 -25.66
C ASP A 479 10.05 8.66 -26.62
N ASP A 480 9.01 9.43 -26.97
CA ASP A 480 7.92 8.91 -27.80
C ASP A 480 8.37 8.54 -29.23
N ASP A 481 9.36 9.22 -29.80
CA ASP A 481 9.83 8.93 -31.16
C ASP A 481 10.60 7.62 -31.21
N LYS A 482 11.48 7.39 -30.23
CA LYS A 482 12.18 6.12 -30.10
C LYS A 482 11.25 4.99 -29.69
N CYS A 483 10.24 5.23 -28.82
CA CYS A 483 9.19 4.23 -28.56
C CYS A 483 8.45 3.82 -29.84
N ARG A 484 8.10 4.77 -30.72
CA ARG A 484 7.46 4.46 -32.02
C ARG A 484 8.39 3.62 -32.90
N GLU A 485 9.68 3.93 -32.94
CA GLU A 485 10.67 3.15 -33.68
C GLU A 485 10.74 1.70 -33.17
N ILE A 486 10.89 1.50 -31.87
CA ILE A 486 10.95 0.17 -31.23
C ILE A 486 9.67 -0.62 -31.53
N LEU A 487 8.50 -0.02 -31.32
CA LEU A 487 7.21 -0.68 -31.57
C LEU A 487 7.02 -1.04 -33.05
N ARG A 488 7.53 -0.23 -33.99
CA ARG A 488 7.50 -0.56 -35.42
C ARG A 488 8.38 -1.75 -35.77
N HIS A 489 9.56 -1.88 -35.14
CA HIS A 489 10.40 -3.06 -35.32
C HIS A 489 9.72 -4.32 -34.78
N CYS A 490 9.14 -4.26 -33.58
CA CYS A 490 8.32 -5.35 -33.05
C CYS A 490 7.17 -5.70 -34.00
N ALA A 491 6.39 -4.71 -34.45
CA ALA A 491 5.30 -4.91 -35.39
C ALA A 491 5.78 -5.51 -36.72
N CYS A 492 6.96 -5.14 -37.23
CA CYS A 492 7.52 -5.75 -38.43
C CYS A 492 7.86 -7.23 -38.22
N ALA A 493 8.47 -7.56 -37.07
CA ALA A 493 8.91 -8.92 -36.74
C ALA A 493 7.76 -9.89 -36.43
N MET A 494 6.70 -9.37 -35.79
CA MET A 494 5.54 -10.15 -35.34
C MET A 494 4.75 -10.77 -36.51
N PRO A 495 4.48 -12.08 -36.50
CA PRO A 495 3.42 -12.67 -37.30
C PRO A 495 2.03 -12.08 -36.99
N ALA A 496 1.05 -12.25 -37.89
CA ALA A 496 -0.30 -11.72 -37.69
C ALA A 496 -1.03 -12.27 -36.46
N HIS A 497 -0.69 -13.48 -36.02
CA HIS A 497 -1.27 -14.13 -34.84
C HIS A 497 -0.56 -13.79 -33.53
N ALA A 498 0.58 -13.12 -33.59
CA ALA A 498 1.44 -12.93 -32.43
C ALA A 498 0.88 -11.87 -31.47
N ASP A 499 1.13 -12.11 -30.18
CA ASP A 499 0.79 -11.20 -29.09
C ASP A 499 2.01 -10.36 -28.69
N LEU A 500 1.78 -9.10 -28.31
CA LEU A 500 2.78 -8.25 -27.67
C LEU A 500 2.32 -7.95 -26.24
N LEU A 501 3.18 -8.23 -25.26
CA LEU A 501 2.99 -7.87 -23.87
C LEU A 501 3.99 -6.79 -23.49
N ILE A 502 3.50 -5.61 -23.09
CA ILE A 502 4.31 -4.53 -22.56
C ILE A 502 4.13 -4.50 -21.05
N VAL A 503 5.21 -4.60 -20.29
CA VAL A 503 5.20 -4.62 -18.82
C VAL A 503 5.80 -3.33 -18.29
N GLU A 504 4.96 -2.42 -17.81
CA GLU A 504 5.35 -1.05 -17.44
C GLU A 504 4.52 -0.54 -16.25
N ARG A 505 4.93 0.58 -15.63
CA ARG A 505 4.08 1.33 -14.70
C ARG A 505 3.21 2.29 -15.49
N LEU A 506 1.98 2.51 -15.02
CA LEU A 506 1.06 3.43 -15.69
C LEU A 506 0.81 4.64 -14.81
N LEU A 507 0.97 5.83 -15.39
CA LEU A 507 0.55 7.05 -14.72
C LEU A 507 -0.97 7.05 -14.50
N PRO A 508 -1.46 7.46 -13.31
CA PRO A 508 -2.88 7.59 -13.04
C PRO A 508 -3.48 8.72 -13.89
N ALA A 509 -4.66 8.49 -14.45
CA ALA A 509 -5.35 9.49 -15.27
C ALA A 509 -6.12 10.53 -14.44
N ASP A 510 -6.42 10.21 -13.18
CA ASP A 510 -7.23 11.01 -12.26
C ASP A 510 -6.40 11.86 -11.29
N GLY A 511 -5.07 11.80 -11.38
CA GLY A 511 -4.16 12.51 -10.48
C GLY A 511 -4.05 11.89 -9.09
N SER A 512 -4.53 10.65 -8.90
CA SER A 512 -4.35 9.92 -7.64
C SER A 512 -2.86 9.71 -7.30
N PRO A 513 -2.49 9.64 -6.00
CA PRO A 513 -1.14 9.28 -5.61
C PRO A 513 -0.77 7.89 -6.15
N SER A 514 0.40 7.77 -6.77
CA SER A 514 0.89 6.52 -7.35
C SER A 514 2.42 6.48 -7.31
N LEU A 515 2.96 5.28 -7.11
CA LEU A 515 4.38 5.00 -7.29
C LEU A 515 4.85 5.32 -8.71
N ALA A 516 3.99 5.21 -9.72
CA ALA A 516 4.32 5.59 -11.09
C ALA A 516 4.74 7.06 -11.21
N THR A 517 4.15 7.97 -10.43
CA THR A 517 4.53 9.39 -10.42
C THR A 517 5.93 9.61 -9.86
N ALA A 518 6.30 8.89 -8.79
CA ALA A 518 7.65 8.94 -8.25
C ALA A 518 8.67 8.31 -9.21
N TRP A 519 8.28 7.25 -9.90
CA TRP A 519 9.13 6.60 -10.91
C TRP A 519 9.29 7.46 -12.16
N ASP A 520 8.29 8.22 -12.58
CA ASP A 520 8.40 9.18 -13.69
C ASP A 520 9.49 10.22 -13.42
N LEU A 521 9.52 10.76 -12.19
CA LEU A 521 10.58 11.66 -11.75
C LEU A 521 11.96 10.97 -11.78
N HIS A 522 12.03 9.70 -11.36
CA HIS A 522 13.26 8.90 -11.43
C HIS A 522 13.72 8.67 -12.87
N MET A 523 12.81 8.33 -13.79
CA MET A 523 13.10 8.13 -15.21
C MET A 523 13.62 9.42 -15.84
N MET A 524 12.92 10.53 -15.63
CA MET A 524 13.34 11.83 -16.15
C MET A 524 14.74 12.22 -15.66
N CYS A 525 15.04 11.99 -14.37
CA CYS A 525 16.31 12.37 -13.76
C CYS A 525 17.49 11.48 -14.19
N ASN A 526 17.27 10.17 -14.36
CA ASN A 526 18.36 9.20 -14.55
C ASN A 526 18.57 8.77 -15.99
N VAL A 527 17.50 8.70 -16.80
CA VAL A 527 17.57 8.09 -18.13
C VAL A 527 17.01 9.01 -19.22
N GLY A 528 16.26 10.05 -18.86
CA GLY A 528 15.58 10.95 -19.81
C GLY A 528 14.28 10.39 -20.36
N GLY A 529 13.89 9.22 -19.86
CA GLY A 529 12.63 8.55 -20.16
C GLY A 529 11.45 9.12 -19.39
N ARG A 530 10.32 8.42 -19.44
CA ARG A 530 9.07 8.80 -18.76
C ARG A 530 8.14 7.61 -18.59
N GLU A 531 7.41 7.61 -17.49
CA GLU A 531 6.22 6.78 -17.34
C GLU A 531 5.07 7.38 -18.16
N ARG A 532 4.13 6.54 -18.59
CA ARG A 532 3.04 6.97 -19.48
C ARG A 532 1.70 6.46 -19.00
N ARG A 533 0.64 7.20 -19.32
CA ARG A 533 -0.73 6.73 -19.12
C ARG A 533 -1.09 5.68 -20.17
N ALA A 534 -2.12 4.89 -19.87
CA ALA A 534 -2.65 3.89 -20.80
C ALA A 534 -3.08 4.49 -22.16
N ASP A 535 -3.66 5.70 -22.17
CA ASP A 535 -4.08 6.37 -23.42
C ASP A 535 -2.88 6.80 -24.28
N GLN A 536 -1.74 7.11 -23.66
CA GLN A 536 -0.51 7.44 -24.37
C GLN A 536 0.13 6.19 -24.97
N TYR A 537 0.20 5.07 -24.23
CA TYR A 537 0.64 3.80 -24.78
C TYR A 537 -0.25 3.33 -25.94
N ALA A 538 -1.58 3.47 -25.82
CA ALA A 538 -2.52 3.13 -26.89
C ALA A 538 -2.25 3.93 -28.18
N ARG A 539 -1.88 5.22 -28.07
CA ARG A 539 -1.47 6.04 -29.23
C ARG A 539 -0.15 5.58 -29.83
N LEU A 540 0.86 5.31 -29.00
CA LEU A 540 2.16 4.79 -29.48
C LEU A 540 2.01 3.45 -30.21
N LEU A 541 1.17 2.56 -29.69
CA LEU A 541 0.82 1.30 -30.34
C LEU A 541 0.13 1.53 -31.68
N ALA A 542 -0.89 2.41 -31.72
CA ALA A 542 -1.61 2.74 -32.95
C ALA A 542 -0.69 3.33 -34.04
N ASP A 543 0.23 4.21 -33.67
CA ASP A 543 1.25 4.80 -34.56
C ASP A 543 2.20 3.76 -35.17
N ALA A 544 2.29 2.57 -34.56
CA ALA A 544 3.08 1.42 -35.02
C ALA A 544 2.23 0.33 -35.70
N GLY A 545 0.93 0.56 -35.91
CA GLY A 545 0.03 -0.43 -36.52
C GLY A 545 -0.38 -1.56 -35.55
N LEU A 546 -0.31 -1.30 -34.25
CA LEU A 546 -0.72 -2.21 -33.18
C LEU A 546 -1.98 -1.68 -32.49
N GLU A 547 -2.78 -2.57 -31.93
CA GLU A 547 -3.99 -2.27 -31.18
C GLU A 547 -3.85 -2.79 -29.75
N LEU A 548 -4.13 -1.93 -28.76
CA LEU A 548 -4.20 -2.31 -27.35
C LEU A 548 -5.53 -3.01 -27.09
N LEU A 549 -5.48 -4.24 -26.61
CA LEU A 549 -6.65 -5.09 -26.37
C LEU A 549 -7.08 -5.08 -24.90
N ASP A 550 -6.13 -5.19 -23.98
CA ASP A 550 -6.42 -5.29 -22.55
C ASP A 550 -5.27 -4.75 -21.69
N ARG A 551 -5.58 -4.51 -20.41
CA ARG A 551 -4.61 -4.16 -19.36
C ARG A 551 -4.88 -4.99 -18.10
N THR A 552 -3.84 -5.64 -17.58
CA THR A 552 -3.93 -6.42 -16.34
C THR A 552 -2.98 -5.85 -15.28
N PRO A 553 -3.45 -5.58 -14.04
CA PRO A 553 -2.59 -5.07 -12.97
C PRO A 553 -1.60 -6.13 -12.46
N LEU A 554 -0.43 -5.68 -12.02
CA LEU A 554 0.63 -6.47 -11.38
C LEU A 554 1.02 -5.86 -10.03
N PRO A 555 1.72 -6.62 -9.15
CA PRO A 555 2.33 -6.07 -7.93
C PRO A 555 3.22 -4.85 -8.21
N LEU A 556 3.40 -4.03 -7.17
CA LEU A 556 4.17 -2.80 -7.24
C LEU A 556 3.63 -1.80 -8.29
N GLU A 557 2.31 -1.74 -8.51
CA GLU A 557 1.64 -0.81 -9.44
C GLU A 557 2.06 -0.93 -10.92
N ALA A 558 2.71 -2.03 -11.29
CA ALA A 558 2.97 -2.35 -12.69
C ALA A 558 1.70 -2.88 -13.37
N HIS A 559 1.72 -2.90 -14.69
CA HIS A 559 0.65 -3.40 -15.53
C HIS A 559 1.23 -4.19 -16.70
N VAL A 560 0.48 -5.17 -17.18
CA VAL A 560 0.66 -5.77 -18.50
C VAL A 560 -0.31 -5.10 -19.45
N LEU A 561 0.21 -4.48 -20.51
CA LEU A 561 -0.56 -4.03 -21.65
C LEU A 561 -0.47 -5.09 -22.74
N HIS A 562 -1.62 -5.63 -23.15
CA HIS A 562 -1.70 -6.66 -24.17
C HIS A 562 -2.11 -6.05 -25.51
N ALA A 563 -1.27 -6.20 -26.53
CA ALA A 563 -1.49 -5.66 -27.87
C ALA A 563 -1.32 -6.72 -28.98
N ARG A 564 -1.91 -6.45 -30.14
CA ARG A 564 -1.77 -7.23 -31.39
C ARG A 564 -1.61 -6.32 -32.60
N LYS A 565 -1.27 -6.89 -33.76
CA LYS A 565 -1.39 -6.17 -35.03
C LYS A 565 -2.82 -5.73 -35.27
N ALA A 566 -3.01 -4.45 -35.59
CA ALA A 566 -4.31 -3.93 -35.98
C ALA A 566 -4.78 -4.62 -37.26
N HIS A 567 -6.03 -5.06 -37.29
CA HIS A 567 -6.62 -5.58 -38.53
C HIS A 567 -6.75 -4.44 -39.56
N PRO A 568 -6.42 -4.67 -40.84
CA PRO A 568 -6.70 -3.68 -41.87
C PRO A 568 -8.21 -3.38 -41.87
N ARG A 569 -8.58 -2.13 -41.59
CA ARG A 569 -9.97 -1.69 -41.73
C ARG A 569 -10.37 -1.93 -43.19
N PRO A 570 -11.50 -2.60 -43.48
CA PRO A 570 -11.96 -2.73 -44.85
C PRO A 570 -12.13 -1.33 -45.44
N ALA A 571 -11.53 -1.09 -46.61
CA ALA A 571 -11.72 0.15 -47.34
C ALA A 571 -13.22 0.28 -47.66
N GLY A 572 -13.87 1.28 -47.06
CA GLY A 572 -15.28 1.61 -47.28
C GLY A 572 -15.51 2.30 -48.61
#